data_AF-A0A1Q9VLU1-F1
#
_entry.id   AF-A0A1Q9VLU1-F1
#
_cell.length_a   1.000
_cell.length_b   1.000
_cell.length_c   1.000
_cell.angle_alpha   90.00
_cell.angle_beta   90.00
_cell.angle_gamma   90.00
#
_symmetry.space_group_name_H-M   'P 1'
#
loop_
_entity.id
_entity.type
_entity.pdbx_description
1 polymer ?
#
loop_
_entity_poly.entity_id
_entity_poly.type
_entity_poly.pdbx_seq_one_letter_code
_entity_poly.pdbx_strand_id
1 'polypeptide(L)'
;MSDTVFLVVVVAAAVLLGIAATLAVVRAERGPTMLDRTIALDVFTTTLVAAIALEAAFSRRTDTIPLLVVLSLVGFVGSVTIARFASVEPEGEGRIRTAEEVAREDAERRAAEEAERDRAVDRDSHGTGAEGEVR
;
A
#
# COMPACT_ATOMS: atom_id res chain seq x y z
N MET A 1 28.48 4.78 -40.41
CA MET A 1 27.82 3.54 -39.92
C MET A 1 27.51 3.66 -38.43
N SER A 2 28.48 3.99 -37.58
CA SER A 2 28.26 4.20 -36.14
C SER A 2 27.24 5.31 -35.82
N ASP A 3 27.26 6.44 -36.53
CA ASP A 3 26.29 7.54 -36.29
C ASP A 3 24.85 7.13 -36.64
N THR A 4 24.68 6.40 -37.74
CA THR A 4 23.37 5.88 -38.15
C THR A 4 22.84 4.87 -37.13
N VAL A 5 23.69 3.97 -36.64
CA VAL A 5 23.33 3.00 -35.59
C VAL A 5 22.96 3.73 -34.30
N PHE A 6 23.75 4.72 -33.89
CA PHE A 6 23.46 5.53 -32.70
C PHE A 6 22.10 6.22 -32.80
N LEU A 7 21.80 6.86 -33.95
CA LEU A 7 20.52 7.52 -34.17
C LEU A 7 19.34 6.54 -34.12
N VAL A 8 19.48 5.35 -34.72
CA VAL A 8 18.45 4.30 -34.66
C VAL A 8 18.19 3.86 -33.22
N VAL A 9 19.25 3.66 -32.42
CA VAL A 9 19.12 3.28 -31.00
C VAL A 9 18.42 4.38 -30.21
N VAL A 10 18.79 5.65 -30.41
CA VAL A 10 18.16 6.78 -29.72
C VAL A 10 16.68 6.89 -30.05
N VAL A 11 16.31 6.79 -31.33
CA VAL A 11 14.90 6.84 -31.75
C VAL A 11 14.12 5.66 -31.20
N ALA A 12 14.67 4.43 -31.27
CA ALA A 12 14.02 3.25 -30.72
C ALA A 12 13.80 3.37 -29.20
N ALA A 13 14.82 3.81 -28.46
CA ALA A 13 14.72 4.04 -27.02
C ALA A 13 13.68 5.12 -26.69
N ALA A 14 13.67 6.23 -27.43
CA ALA A 14 12.70 7.31 -27.23
C ALA A 14 11.25 6.83 -27.46
N VAL A 15 11.02 6.01 -28.50
CA VAL A 15 9.70 5.41 -28.76
C VAL A 15 9.29 4.47 -27.62
N LEU A 16 10.19 3.58 -27.19
CA LEU A 16 9.92 2.66 -26.09
C LEU A 16 9.62 3.39 -24.78
N LEU A 17 10.36 4.45 -24.48
CA LEU A 17 10.11 5.30 -23.31
C LEU A 17 8.78 6.05 -23.43
N GLY A 18 8.41 6.53 -24.61
CA GLY A 18 7.10 7.14 -24.86
C GLY A 18 5.95 6.16 -24.62
N ILE A 19 6.10 4.91 -25.08
CA ILE A 19 5.13 3.83 -24.81
C ILE A 19 5.08 3.53 -23.30
N ALA A 20 6.22 3.36 -22.64
CA ALA A 20 6.29 3.09 -21.21
C ALA A 20 5.64 4.20 -20.38
N ALA A 21 5.91 5.48 -20.70
CA ALA A 21 5.31 6.63 -20.04
C ALA A 21 3.79 6.64 -20.23
N THR A 22 3.32 6.37 -21.44
CA THR A 22 1.87 6.30 -21.74
C THR A 22 1.20 5.18 -20.95
N LEU A 23 1.80 3.99 -20.92
CA LEU A 23 1.29 2.85 -20.16
C LEU A 23 1.28 3.13 -18.66
N ALA A 24 2.32 3.77 -18.13
CA ALA A 24 2.39 4.16 -16.72
C ALA A 24 1.27 5.15 -16.35
N VAL A 25 1.01 6.16 -17.19
CA VAL A 25 -0.11 7.09 -16.99
C VAL A 25 -1.46 6.36 -17.03
N VAL A 26 -1.66 5.50 -18.03
CA VAL A 26 -2.89 4.69 -18.14
C VAL A 26 -3.11 3.82 -16.90
N ARG A 27 -2.04 3.22 -16.36
CA ARG A 27 -2.08 2.42 -15.13
C ARG A 27 -2.35 3.29 -13.89
N ALA A 28 -1.77 4.48 -13.82
CA ALA A 28 -2.00 5.41 -12.72
C ALA A 28 -3.48 5.88 -12.65
N GLU A 29 -4.13 6.07 -13.80
CA GLU A 29 -5.55 6.44 -13.85
C GLU A 29 -6.49 5.27 -13.61
N ARG A 30 -6.24 4.11 -14.24
CA ARG A 30 -7.14 2.95 -14.21
C ARG A 30 -6.82 1.95 -13.09
N GLY A 31 -5.78 2.19 -12.30
CA GLY A 31 -5.34 1.30 -11.24
C GLY A 31 -6.42 1.05 -10.18
N PRO A 32 -6.67 -0.22 -9.79
CA PRO A 32 -7.76 -0.57 -8.86
C PRO A 32 -7.45 -0.20 -7.41
N THR A 33 -6.18 -0.19 -7.02
CA THR A 33 -5.74 0.10 -5.64
C THR A 33 -4.90 1.36 -5.59
N MET A 34 -4.90 2.05 -4.45
CA MET A 34 -4.04 3.23 -4.22
C MET A 34 -2.54 2.90 -4.36
N LEU A 35 -2.15 1.70 -3.90
CA LEU A 35 -0.80 1.18 -4.04
C LEU A 35 -0.41 1.04 -5.52
N ASP A 36 -1.30 0.48 -6.34
CA ASP A 36 -1.03 0.30 -7.76
C ASP A 36 -0.84 1.62 -8.51
N ARG A 37 -1.71 2.61 -8.24
CA ARG A 37 -1.60 3.95 -8.81
C ARG A 37 -0.28 4.61 -8.43
N THR A 38 0.16 4.37 -7.20
CA THR A 38 1.45 4.88 -6.71
C THR A 38 2.62 4.24 -7.41
N ILE A 39 2.62 2.91 -7.55
CA ILE A 39 3.68 2.20 -8.29
C ILE A 39 3.74 2.69 -9.74
N ALA A 40 2.58 2.92 -10.36
CA ALA A 40 2.53 3.47 -11.71
C ALA A 40 3.18 4.86 -11.81
N LEU A 41 3.00 5.72 -10.80
CA LEU A 41 3.64 7.03 -10.72
C LEU A 41 5.18 6.94 -10.53
N ASP A 42 5.65 5.96 -9.76
CA ASP A 42 7.08 5.70 -9.58
C ASP A 42 7.74 5.21 -10.89
N VAL A 43 7.07 4.29 -11.60
CA VAL A 43 7.48 3.83 -12.93
C VAL A 43 7.48 4.99 -13.93
N PHE A 44 6.48 5.87 -13.89
CA PHE A 44 6.44 7.07 -14.72
C PHE A 44 7.64 7.99 -14.43
N THR A 45 7.94 8.24 -13.16
CA THR A 45 9.08 9.07 -12.74
C THR A 45 10.42 8.46 -13.20
N THR A 46 10.58 7.14 -13.03
CA THR A 46 11.75 6.41 -13.53
C THR A 46 11.88 6.49 -15.05
N THR A 47 10.76 6.43 -15.77
CA THR A 47 10.73 6.59 -17.23
C THR A 47 11.17 7.99 -17.66
N LEU A 48 10.77 9.04 -16.92
CA LEU A 48 11.24 10.40 -17.15
C LEU A 48 12.75 10.54 -16.91
N VAL A 49 13.27 9.93 -15.85
CA VAL A 49 14.73 9.88 -15.60
C VAL A 49 15.45 9.24 -16.78
N ALA A 50 14.96 8.09 -17.28
CA ALA A 50 15.54 7.43 -18.44
C ALA A 50 15.46 8.29 -19.72
N ALA A 51 14.37 9.01 -19.93
CA ALA A 51 14.21 9.92 -21.07
C ALA A 51 15.20 11.09 -21.03
N ILE A 52 15.42 11.67 -19.85
CA ILE A 52 16.40 12.74 -19.66
C ILE A 52 17.82 12.20 -19.82
N ALA A 53 18.10 10.99 -19.36
CA ALA A 53 19.40 10.36 -19.55
C ALA A 53 19.69 10.09 -21.03
N LEU A 54 18.66 9.66 -21.78
CA LEU A 54 18.75 9.49 -23.23
C LEU A 54 18.97 10.83 -23.95
N GLU A 55 18.30 11.89 -23.51
CA GLU A 55 18.53 13.24 -24.02
C GLU A 55 19.97 13.69 -23.77
N ALA A 56 20.48 13.54 -22.55
CA ALA A 56 21.86 13.92 -22.19
C ALA A 56 22.89 13.16 -23.04
N ALA A 57 22.65 11.86 -23.27
CA ALA A 57 23.49 11.03 -24.12
C ALA A 57 23.46 11.49 -25.59
N PHE A 58 22.32 11.96 -26.08
CA PHE A 58 22.15 12.46 -27.43
C PHE A 58 22.75 13.86 -27.63
N SER A 59 22.50 14.78 -26.70
CA SER A 59 22.95 16.18 -26.78
C SER A 59 24.42 16.37 -26.40
N ARG A 60 25.05 15.36 -25.77
CA ARG A 60 26.43 15.40 -25.25
C ARG A 60 26.67 16.55 -24.27
N ARG A 61 25.61 17.01 -23.62
CA ARG A 61 25.61 18.05 -22.59
C ARG A 61 25.28 17.44 -21.24
N THR A 62 25.94 17.92 -20.20
CA THR A 62 25.79 17.40 -18.83
C THR A 62 24.84 18.24 -17.98
N ASP A 63 24.29 19.29 -18.57
CA ASP A 63 23.41 20.29 -17.97
C ASP A 63 22.11 19.66 -17.42
N THR A 64 21.72 18.52 -17.98
CA THR A 64 20.53 17.74 -17.58
C THR A 64 20.83 16.65 -16.54
N ILE A 65 22.11 16.37 -16.21
CA ILE A 65 22.49 15.40 -15.17
C ILE A 65 21.94 15.76 -13.78
N PRO A 66 21.95 17.03 -13.32
CA PRO A 66 21.33 17.39 -12.05
C PRO A 66 19.84 17.02 -11.96
N LEU A 67 19.10 17.08 -13.07
CA LEU A 67 17.69 16.68 -13.11
C LEU A 67 17.53 15.18 -12.81
N LEU A 68 18.44 14.34 -13.29
CA LEU A 68 18.43 12.89 -13.01
C LEU A 68 18.57 12.62 -11.51
N VAL A 69 19.48 13.34 -10.84
CA VAL A 69 19.72 13.20 -9.41
C VAL A 69 18.47 13.59 -8.62
N VAL A 70 17.91 14.77 -8.92
CA VAL A 70 16.71 15.27 -8.21
C VAL A 70 15.52 14.35 -8.44
N LEU A 71 15.24 13.95 -9.67
CA LEU A 71 14.09 13.09 -9.99
C LEU A 71 14.24 11.69 -9.40
N SER A 72 15.46 11.13 -9.39
CA SER A 72 15.72 9.83 -8.77
C SER A 72 15.45 9.86 -7.26
N LEU A 73 15.91 10.92 -6.58
CA LEU A 73 15.63 11.12 -5.15
C LEU A 73 14.14 11.32 -4.89
N VAL A 74 13.44 12.12 -5.70
CA VAL A 74 12.00 12.37 -5.55
C VAL A 74 11.19 11.09 -5.76
N GLY A 75 11.48 10.31 -6.81
CA GLY A 75 10.80 9.04 -7.08
C GLY A 75 11.01 8.03 -5.94
N PHE A 76 12.28 7.84 -5.53
CA PHE A 76 12.62 6.94 -4.43
C PHE A 76 11.95 7.33 -3.11
N VAL A 77 12.08 8.60 -2.70
CA VAL A 77 11.48 9.08 -1.45
C VAL A 77 9.96 8.98 -1.50
N GLY A 78 9.34 9.37 -2.61
CA GLY A 78 7.89 9.28 -2.79
C GLY A 78 7.37 7.84 -2.66
N SER A 79 8.03 6.89 -3.32
CA SER A 79 7.69 5.46 -3.27
C SER A 79 7.82 4.90 -1.84
N VAL A 80 8.93 5.18 -1.16
CA VAL A 80 9.17 4.73 0.23
C VAL A 80 8.16 5.33 1.21
N THR A 81 7.85 6.63 1.09
CA THR A 81 6.86 7.29 1.94
C THR A 81 5.50 6.64 1.78
N ILE A 82 5.06 6.39 0.54
CA ILE A 82 3.75 5.79 0.33
C ILE A 82 3.74 4.32 0.76
N ALA A 83 4.79 3.54 0.49
CA ALA A 83 4.88 2.17 0.99
C ALA A 83 4.79 2.08 2.52
N ARG A 84 5.35 3.08 3.23
CA ARG A 84 5.29 3.15 4.69
C ARG A 84 3.88 3.48 5.23
N PHE A 85 3.11 4.29 4.50
CA PHE A 85 1.82 4.81 4.95
C PHE A 85 0.61 4.20 4.22
N ALA A 86 0.83 3.32 3.24
CA ALA A 86 -0.21 2.51 2.61
C ALA A 86 -0.63 1.38 3.57
N SER A 87 -1.19 1.73 4.73
CA SER A 87 -1.93 0.78 5.54
C SER A 87 -3.13 0.33 4.74
N VAL A 88 -3.23 -0.99 4.51
CA VAL A 88 -4.37 -1.64 3.89
C VAL A 88 -5.59 -1.34 4.74
N GLU A 89 -6.53 -0.54 4.22
CA GLU A 89 -7.89 -0.52 4.74
C GLU A 89 -8.40 -1.96 4.61
N PRO A 90 -8.76 -2.67 5.69
CA PRO A 90 -9.31 -4.00 5.57
C PRO A 90 -10.54 -3.92 4.66
N GLU A 91 -10.54 -4.66 3.56
CA GLU A 91 -11.74 -4.84 2.74
C GLU A 91 -12.79 -5.53 3.61
N GLY A 92 -13.59 -4.73 4.31
CA GLY A 92 -14.52 -5.20 5.32
C GLY A 92 -14.91 -4.15 6.38
N GLU A 93 -14.04 -3.18 6.68
CA GLU A 93 -14.31 -2.19 7.75
C GLU A 93 -15.41 -1.17 7.36
N GLY A 94 -15.65 -1.00 6.05
CA GLY A 94 -16.70 -0.14 5.49
C GLY A 94 -18.06 -0.81 5.33
N ARG A 95 -18.22 -2.10 5.71
CA ARG A 95 -19.56 -2.70 5.80
C ARG A 95 -20.20 -2.22 7.09
N ILE A 96 -21.17 -1.30 6.96
CA ILE A 96 -22.13 -1.04 8.04
C ILE A 96 -22.73 -2.40 8.42
N ARG A 97 -22.41 -2.91 9.61
CA ARG A 97 -23.01 -4.13 10.15
C ARG A 97 -24.52 -3.94 10.08
N THR A 98 -25.22 -4.86 9.43
CA THR A 98 -26.68 -4.86 9.41
C THR A 98 -27.19 -4.96 10.85
N ALA A 99 -28.29 -4.27 11.18
CA ALA A 99 -28.81 -4.23 12.55
C ALA A 99 -29.03 -5.61 13.18
N GLU A 100 -29.35 -6.63 12.37
CA GLU A 100 -29.48 -8.02 12.82
C GLU A 100 -28.16 -8.65 13.29
N GLU A 101 -27.04 -8.27 12.68
CA GLU A 101 -25.73 -8.84 13.00
C GLU A 101 -25.23 -8.31 14.34
N VAL A 102 -25.43 -7.01 14.60
CA VAL A 102 -25.17 -6.37 15.91
C VAL A 102 -26.08 -6.97 16.99
N ALA A 103 -27.37 -7.17 16.69
CA ALA A 103 -28.31 -7.74 17.65
C ALA A 103 -27.97 -9.19 18.05
N ARG A 104 -27.45 -9.99 17.12
CA ARG A 104 -26.98 -11.36 17.42
C ARG A 104 -25.76 -11.35 18.32
N GLU A 105 -24.78 -10.52 18.00
CA GLU A 105 -23.54 -10.38 18.78
C GLU A 105 -23.82 -9.87 20.20
N ASP A 106 -24.72 -8.90 20.35
CA ASP A 106 -25.17 -8.42 21.65
C ASP A 106 -25.94 -9.49 22.45
N ALA A 107 -26.76 -10.32 21.79
CA ALA A 107 -27.47 -11.41 22.44
C ALA A 107 -26.50 -12.51 22.91
N GLU A 108 -25.51 -12.84 22.09
CA GLU A 108 -24.44 -13.79 22.44
C GLU A 108 -23.59 -13.27 23.61
N ARG A 109 -23.24 -11.97 23.59
CA ARG A 109 -22.49 -11.33 24.67
C ARG A 109 -23.27 -11.31 25.98
N ARG A 110 -24.57 -10.99 25.94
CA ARG A 110 -25.45 -11.05 27.12
C ARG A 110 -25.58 -12.48 27.66
N ALA A 111 -25.77 -13.47 26.78
CA ALA A 111 -25.83 -14.87 27.19
C ALA A 111 -24.52 -15.36 27.82
N ALA A 112 -23.37 -14.89 27.32
CA ALA A 112 -22.07 -15.20 27.90
C ALA A 112 -21.88 -14.54 29.28
N GLU A 113 -22.27 -13.27 29.44
CA GLU A 113 -22.24 -12.54 30.72
C GLU A 113 -23.19 -13.17 31.75
N GLU A 114 -24.37 -13.63 31.32
CA GLU A 114 -25.36 -14.31 32.16
C GLU A 114 -24.85 -15.69 32.60
N ALA A 115 -24.28 -16.48 31.69
CA ALA A 115 -23.66 -17.75 32.04
C ALA A 115 -22.42 -17.59 32.93
N GLU A 116 -21.68 -16.47 32.81
CA GLU A 116 -20.58 -16.15 33.71
C GLU A 116 -21.08 -15.76 35.11
N ARG A 117 -22.16 -14.96 35.19
CA ARG A 117 -22.83 -14.64 36.46
C ARG A 117 -23.36 -15.87 37.15
N ASP A 118 -24.03 -16.76 36.43
CA ASP A 118 -24.57 -18.01 37.00
C ASP A 118 -23.45 -18.89 37.53
N ARG A 119 -22.34 -19.02 36.78
CA ARG A 119 -21.15 -19.74 37.27
C ARG A 119 -20.50 -19.06 38.48
N ALA A 120 -20.55 -17.74 38.60
CA ALA A 120 -20.03 -17.02 39.75
C ALA A 120 -20.93 -17.25 40.99
N VAL A 121 -22.25 -17.21 40.81
CA VAL A 121 -23.24 -17.51 41.87
C VAL A 121 -23.11 -18.96 42.35
N ASP A 122 -22.92 -19.93 41.45
CA ASP A 122 -22.67 -21.33 41.82
C ASP A 122 -21.34 -21.51 42.56
N ARG A 123 -20.30 -20.75 42.20
CA ARG A 123 -19.01 -20.76 42.90
C ARG A 123 -19.12 -20.23 44.32
N ASP A 124 -19.85 -19.13 44.51
CA ASP A 124 -20.13 -18.56 45.83
C ASP A 124 -21.00 -19.51 46.69
N SER A 125 -21.88 -20.28 46.04
CA SER A 125 -22.73 -21.28 46.72
C SER A 125 -21.98 -22.53 47.19
N HIS A 126 -20.81 -22.84 46.61
CA HIS A 126 -19.94 -23.95 47.04
C HIS A 126 -18.74 -23.50 47.89
N GLY A 127 -18.53 -22.20 48.09
CA GLY A 127 -17.35 -21.63 48.75
C GLY A 127 -17.40 -21.54 50.29
N THR A 128 -18.52 -21.83 50.95
CA THR A 128 -18.63 -21.69 52.42
C THR A 128 -18.34 -22.97 53.21
N GLY A 129 -17.72 -23.98 52.58
CA GLY A 129 -17.66 -25.34 53.11
C GLY A 129 -16.27 -25.91 53.38
N ALA A 130 -15.20 -25.13 53.42
CA ALA A 130 -13.90 -25.64 53.88
C ALA A 130 -12.95 -24.49 54.21
N GLU A 131 -12.92 -24.07 55.48
CA GLU A 131 -11.73 -23.58 56.20
C GLU A 131 -12.15 -23.04 57.56
N GLY A 132 -11.98 -23.85 58.62
CA GLY A 132 -12.33 -23.39 59.96
C GLY A 132 -12.32 -24.42 61.08
N GLU A 133 -11.60 -25.54 60.98
CA GLU A 133 -11.26 -26.32 62.18
C GLU A 133 -9.86 -26.92 62.03
N VAL A 134 -8.87 -26.22 62.58
CA VAL A 134 -7.64 -26.85 63.06
C VAL A 134 -7.38 -26.30 64.46
N ARG A 135 -7.60 -27.19 65.44
CA ARG A 135 -7.20 -27.05 66.84
C ARG A 135 -5.72 -27.39 67.00
#